data_AF-A0A970SIJ3-F1
#
_entry.id   AF-A0A970SIJ3-F1
#
_cell.length_a   1.000
_cell.length_b   1.000
_cell.length_c   1.000
_cell.angle_alpha   90.00
_cell.angle_beta   90.00
_cell.angle_gamma   90.00
#
_symmetry.space_group_name_H-M   'P 1'
#
loop_
_entity.id
_entity.type
_entity.pdbx_description
1 polymer ?
#
loop_
_entity_poly.entity_id
_entity_poly.type
_entity_poly.pdbx_seq_one_letter_code
_entity_poly.pdbx_strand_id
1 'polypeptide(L)'
;MNFLPNNNQSEMICFGLSALAFGFFGIFLLIYYFRTKKKTKKSMTWPSVEGKITGQRVEREEVFDDDGLRVVYRPEVYYHYIVD
;
A
#
# COMPACT_ATOMS: atom_id res chain seq x y z
N MET A 1 35.57 12.20 33.11
CA MET A 1 35.07 13.60 33.10
C MET A 1 33.56 13.55 32.99
N ASN A 2 32.85 13.80 34.09
CA ASN A 2 31.38 13.80 34.10
C ASN A 2 30.90 15.16 33.61
N PHE A 3 30.43 15.24 32.36
CA PHE A 3 29.73 16.40 31.84
C PHE A 3 28.29 16.35 32.38
N LEU A 4 28.07 16.91 33.57
CA LEU A 4 26.71 17.18 34.05
C LEU A 4 26.24 18.49 33.38
N PRO A 5 25.28 18.44 32.44
CA PRO A 5 24.75 19.65 31.85
C PRO A 5 24.01 20.47 32.93
N ASN A 6 24.29 21.77 32.97
CA ASN A 6 23.52 22.73 33.76
C ASN A 6 22.03 22.70 33.34
N ASN A 7 21.10 22.96 34.27
CA ASN A 7 19.64 22.91 34.03
C ASN A 7 19.20 23.71 32.78
N ASN A 8 19.77 24.90 32.58
CA ASN A 8 19.49 25.74 31.42
C ASN A 8 19.98 25.14 30.09
N GLN A 9 21.10 24.39 30.11
CA GLN A 9 21.64 23.73 28.91
C GLN A 9 20.78 22.53 28.51
N SER A 10 20.28 21.76 29.49
CA SER A 10 19.36 20.64 29.20
C SER A 10 18.02 21.11 28.61
N GLU A 11 17.49 22.24 29.06
CA GLU A 11 16.24 22.79 28.54
C GLU A 11 16.37 23.23 27.08
N MET A 12 17.48 23.91 26.74
CA MET A 12 17.75 24.34 25.36
C MET A 12 17.97 23.16 24.40
N ILE A 13 18.69 22.13 24.85
CA ILE A 13 18.93 20.92 24.06
C ILE A 13 17.61 20.17 23.84
N CYS A 14 16.79 20.01 24.87
CA CYS A 14 15.52 19.31 24.77
C CYS A 14 14.56 20.01 23.79
N PHE A 15 14.43 21.34 23.91
CA PHE A 15 13.59 22.12 23.00
C PHE A 15 14.10 22.07 21.56
N GLY A 16 15.42 22.22 21.36
CA GLY A 16 16.04 22.16 20.03
C GLY A 16 15.83 20.82 19.34
N LEU A 17 15.98 19.71 20.07
CA LEU A 17 15.80 18.37 19.54
C LEU A 17 14.33 18.06 19.22
N SER A 18 13.41 18.50 20.07
CA SER A 18 11.97 18.41 19.78
C SER A 18 11.57 19.23 18.56
N ALA A 19 12.01 20.49 18.46
CA ALA A 19 11.71 21.35 17.31
C ALA A 19 12.23 20.75 15.99
N LEU A 20 13.43 20.17 16.02
CA LEU A 20 14.03 19.50 14.88
C LEU A 20 13.24 18.24 14.51
N ALA A 21 12.87 17.41 15.49
CA ALA A 21 12.06 16.20 15.26
C ALA A 21 10.70 16.54 14.61
N PHE A 22 9.98 17.54 15.13
CA PHE A 22 8.71 17.97 14.55
C PHE A 22 8.89 18.61 13.17
N GLY A 23 9.95 19.37 12.94
CA GLY A 23 10.27 19.94 11.63
C GLY A 23 10.50 18.86 10.56
N PHE A 24 11.35 17.88 10.87
CA PHE A 24 11.59 16.74 9.97
C PHE A 24 10.34 15.91 9.73
N PHE A 25 9.57 15.63 10.79
CA PHE A 25 8.33 14.86 10.68
C PHE A 25 7.27 15.59 9.84
N GLY A 26 7.15 16.91 10.00
CA GLY A 26 6.26 17.75 9.20
C GLY A 26 6.62 17.74 7.71
N ILE A 27 7.90 17.90 7.38
CA ILE A 27 8.39 17.83 5.99
C ILE A 27 8.15 16.44 5.39
N PHE A 28 8.41 15.38 6.16
CA PHE A 28 8.16 14.00 5.74
C PHE A 28 6.69 13.76 5.38
N LEU A 29 5.77 14.20 6.24
CA LEU A 29 4.33 14.13 6.00
C LEU A 29 3.91 14.89 4.74
N LEU A 30 4.47 16.08 4.52
CA LEU A 30 4.20 16.90 3.35
C LEU A 30 4.60 16.16 2.05
N ILE A 31 5.82 15.59 2.02
CA ILE A 31 6.30 14.79 0.89
C ILE A 31 5.43 13.56 0.66
N TYR A 32 5.06 12.85 1.74
CA TYR A 32 4.19 11.69 1.67
C TYR A 32 2.81 12.04 1.08
N TYR A 33 2.23 13.16 1.51
CA TYR A 33 0.95 13.66 1.00
C TYR A 33 1.00 13.93 -0.51
N PHE A 34 2.02 14.64 -0.99
CA PHE A 34 2.18 14.92 -2.43
C PHE A 34 2.36 13.65 -3.27
N ARG A 35 3.13 12.66 -2.76
CA ARG A 35 3.31 11.37 -3.44
C ARG A 35 2.02 10.56 -3.50
N THR A 36 1.27 10.54 -2.40
CA THR A 36 -0.01 9.81 -2.31
C THR A 36 -1.07 10.46 -3.19
N LYS A 37 -1.17 11.80 -3.21
CA LYS A 37 -2.08 12.52 -4.12
C LYS A 37 -1.83 12.19 -5.59
N LYS A 38 -0.58 12.00 -6.00
CA LYS A 38 -0.24 11.61 -7.37
C LYS A 38 -0.76 10.20 -7.72
N LYS A 39 -0.77 9.28 -6.76
CA LYS A 39 -1.35 7.94 -6.95
C LYS A 39 -2.87 8.00 -6.93
N THR A 40 -3.48 8.69 -5.96
CA THR A 40 -4.94 8.84 -5.87
C THR A 40 -5.52 9.54 -7.10
N LYS A 41 -4.86 10.58 -7.63
CA LYS A 41 -5.31 11.27 -8.84
C LYS A 41 -5.31 10.34 -10.07
N LYS A 42 -4.36 9.40 -10.14
CA LYS A 42 -4.32 8.36 -11.19
C LYS A 42 -5.41 7.30 -10.97
N SER A 43 -5.67 6.89 -9.74
CA SER A 43 -6.76 5.97 -9.40
C SER A 43 -8.14 6.58 -9.65
N MET A 44 -8.31 7.89 -9.40
CA MET A 44 -9.55 8.62 -9.65
C MET A 44 -9.85 8.81 -11.14
N THR A 45 -8.84 8.72 -12.01
CA THR A 45 -9.01 8.78 -13.47
C THR A 45 -9.22 7.40 -14.07
N TRP A 46 -9.25 6.33 -13.28
CA TRP A 46 -9.61 5.03 -13.80
C TRP A 46 -11.07 5.09 -14.27
N PRO A 47 -11.33 4.75 -15.55
CA PRO A 47 -12.69 4.67 -16.04
C PRO A 47 -13.43 3.60 -15.24
N SER A 48 -14.47 4.03 -14.53
CA SER A 48 -15.39 3.10 -13.86
C SER A 48 -16.28 2.51 -14.94
N VAL A 49 -15.88 1.36 -15.47
CA VAL A 49 -16.68 0.62 -16.44
C VAL A 49 -17.67 -0.28 -15.70
N GLU A 50 -18.93 -0.26 -16.13
CA GLU A 50 -19.94 -1.19 -15.62
C GLU A 50 -19.62 -2.60 -16.12
N GLY A 51 -19.16 -3.45 -15.21
CA GLY A 51 -18.82 -4.85 -15.48
C GLY A 51 -19.96 -5.76 -15.03
N LYS A 52 -20.47 -6.61 -15.92
CA LYS A 52 -21.43 -7.67 -15.58
C LYS A 52 -20.72 -9.01 -15.63
N ILE A 53 -20.74 -9.73 -14.50
CA ILE A 53 -20.29 -11.12 -14.44
C ILE A 53 -21.29 -11.96 -15.22
N THR A 54 -20.84 -12.60 -16.30
CA THR A 54 -21.68 -13.42 -17.18
C THR A 54 -21.66 -14.90 -16.82
N GLY A 55 -20.65 -15.34 -16.08
CA GLY A 55 -20.59 -16.72 -15.61
C GLY A 55 -19.40 -16.97 -14.67
N GLN A 56 -19.55 -17.98 -13.84
CA GLN A 56 -18.49 -18.49 -12.98
C GLN A 56 -18.48 -20.01 -13.10
N ARG A 57 -17.31 -20.59 -13.36
CA ARG A 57 -17.12 -22.03 -13.49
C ARG A 57 -15.88 -22.43 -12.70
N VAL A 58 -15.87 -23.64 -12.15
CA VAL A 58 -14.66 -24.25 -11.59
C VAL A 58 -14.28 -25.40 -12.49
N GLU A 59 -13.14 -25.29 -13.15
CA GLU A 59 -12.58 -26.37 -13.95
C GLU A 59 -11.82 -27.32 -13.04
N ARG A 60 -12.10 -28.62 -13.19
CA ARG A 60 -11.40 -29.69 -12.49
C ARG A 60 -10.40 -30.30 -13.45
N GLU A 61 -9.13 -30.11 -13.17
CA GLU A 61 -8.01 -30.61 -13.96
C GLU A 61 -7.39 -31.81 -13.23
N GLU A 62 -7.34 -32.95 -13.92
CA GLU A 62 -6.67 -34.16 -13.43
C GLU A 62 -5.26 -34.19 -14.00
N VAL A 63 -4.28 -33.89 -13.15
CA VAL A 63 -2.86 -33.91 -13.50
C VAL A 63 -2.29 -35.25 -13.06
N PHE A 64 -1.72 -36.00 -14.00
CA PHE A 64 -0.95 -37.19 -13.70
C PHE A 64 0.52 -36.80 -13.58
N ASP A 65 1.05 -36.88 -12.35
CA ASP A 65 2.48 -36.72 -12.05
C ASP A 65 3.08 -38.10 -11.67
N ASP A 66 4.41 -38.19 -11.56
CA ASP A 66 5.14 -39.42 -11.20
C ASP A 66 4.68 -40.05 -9.85
N ASP A 67 4.10 -39.23 -8.96
CA ASP A 67 3.56 -39.66 -7.65
C ASP A 67 2.06 -40.06 -7.67
N GLY A 68 1.39 -39.98 -8.83
CA GLY A 68 0.00 -40.39 -9.02
C GLY A 68 -0.96 -39.29 -9.50
N LEU A 69 -2.28 -39.55 -9.37
CA LEU A 69 -3.34 -38.64 -9.82
C LEU A 69 -3.52 -37.48 -8.83
N ARG A 70 -3.28 -36.25 -9.31
CA ARG A 70 -3.53 -35.01 -8.57
C ARG A 70 -4.69 -34.23 -9.20
N VAL A 71 -5.70 -33.92 -8.39
CA VAL A 71 -6.85 -33.12 -8.81
C VAL A 71 -6.62 -31.65 -8.46
N VAL A 72 -6.65 -30.76 -9.45
CA VAL A 72 -6.50 -29.31 -9.30
C VAL A 72 -7.83 -28.64 -9.66
N TYR A 73 -8.26 -27.68 -8.84
CA TYR A 73 -9.47 -26.89 -9.09
C TYR A 73 -9.07 -25.47 -9.49
N ARG A 74 -9.45 -25.05 -10.70
CA ARG A 74 -9.16 -23.72 -11.23
C ARG A 74 -10.46 -22.91 -11.34
N PRO A 75 -10.61 -21.80 -10.59
CA PRO A 75 -11.76 -20.93 -10.73
C PRO A 75 -11.63 -20.07 -11.99
N GLU A 76 -12.67 -20.06 -12.82
CA GLU A 76 -12.80 -19.21 -13.99
C GLU A 76 -13.99 -18.25 -13.82
N VAL A 77 -13.75 -16.97 -14.02
CA VAL A 77 -14.77 -15.92 -13.94
C VAL A 77 -14.82 -15.20 -15.28
N TYR A 78 -15.98 -15.23 -15.92
CA TYR A 78 -16.25 -14.56 -17.18
C TYR A 78 -16.96 -13.24 -16.89
N TYR A 79 -16.46 -12.14 -17.45
CA TYR A 79 -17.03 -10.82 -17.29
C TYR A 79 -17.07 -10.08 -18.63
N HIS A 80 -18.18 -9.40 -18.89
CA HIS A 80 -18.27 -8.40 -19.94
C HIS A 80 -18.19 -7.01 -19.31
N TYR A 81 -17.46 -6.11 -19.97
CA TYR A 81 -17.40 -4.72 -19.61
C TYR A 81 -17.70 -3.87 -20.84
N ILE A 82 -18.41 -2.77 -20.65
CA ILE A 82 -18.70 -1.79 -21.70
C ILE A 82 -17.72 -0.63 -21.51
N VAL A 83 -17.06 -0.21 -22.59
CA VAL A 83 -16.19 0.98 -22.61
C VAL A 83 -16.88 2.02 -23.47
N ASP A 84 -17.30 3.13 -22.85
CA ASP A 84 -17.81 4.32 -23.54
C ASP A 84 -16.67 5.24 -24.00
#